data_AF-A0A3C0CXT6-F1
#
_entry.id   AF-A0A3C0CXT6-F1
#
_cell.length_a   1.000
_cell.length_b   1.000
_cell.length_c   1.000
_cell.angle_alpha   90.00
_cell.angle_beta   90.00
_cell.angle_gamma   90.00
#
_symmetry.space_group_name_H-M   'P 1'
#
loop_
_entity.id
_entity.type
_entity.pdbx_description
1 polymer ?
#
loop_
_entity_poly.entity_id
_entity_poly.type
_entity_poly.pdbx_seq_one_letter_code
_entity_poly.pdbx_strand_id
1 'polypeptide(L)'
;AVVINVGEKGPGRVISVADLEQAKPDIHPGDAVLLSTGWDKNWNEPYFIEGSPYIEHEAALWLIKREIGLLASDFPRFDNPSSMQFPWDAFWEHVNLLLAPVTNLDGLSGRCGMLAAFPLKIRGACSTPCRAALLLSKEDL
;
A
#
# COMPACT_ATOMS: atom_id res chain seq x y z
N ALA A 1 -4.17 10.96 -4.09
CA ALA A 1 -3.75 9.81 -3.27
C ALA A 1 -4.89 9.45 -2.33
N VAL A 2 -5.21 8.17 -2.22
CA VAL A 2 -6.40 7.65 -1.52
C VAL A 2 -5.94 6.62 -0.49
N VAL A 3 -6.36 6.79 0.76
CA VAL A 3 -6.11 5.80 1.81
C VAL A 3 -7.29 4.83 1.89
N ILE A 4 -6.99 3.54 1.77
CA ILE A 4 -7.97 2.46 1.79
C ILE A 4 -7.71 1.60 3.03
N ASN A 5 -8.59 1.70 4.03
CA ASN A 5 -8.55 0.78 5.16
C ASN A 5 -9.20 -0.54 4.75
N VAL A 6 -8.38 -1.61 4.75
CA VAL A 6 -8.78 -2.97 4.37
C VAL A 6 -9.03 -3.86 5.60
N GLY A 7 -9.28 -3.24 6.75
CA GLY A 7 -9.46 -3.90 8.04
C GLY A 7 -8.14 -4.23 8.72
N GLU A 8 -8.19 -4.39 10.06
CA GLU A 8 -7.01 -4.77 10.83
C GLU A 8 -6.53 -6.17 10.44
N LYS A 9 -5.26 -6.31 10.05
CA LYS A 9 -4.67 -7.59 9.63
C LYS A 9 -3.65 -8.08 10.66
N GLY A 10 -3.84 -9.31 11.12
CA GLY A 10 -2.86 -10.03 11.92
C GLY A 10 -1.78 -10.71 11.06
N PRO A 11 -0.85 -11.45 11.70
CA PRO A 11 0.27 -12.05 10.99
C PRO A 11 -0.14 -13.00 9.87
N GLY A 12 0.46 -12.84 8.68
CA GLY A 12 0.23 -13.69 7.51
C GLY A 12 -1.20 -13.66 6.97
N ARG A 13 -1.99 -12.65 7.33
CA ARG A 13 -3.37 -12.51 6.84
C ARG A 13 -3.39 -11.92 5.44
N VAL A 14 -4.30 -12.44 4.62
CA VAL A 14 -4.53 -12.01 3.25
C VAL A 14 -5.33 -10.72 3.19
N ILE A 15 -4.98 -9.86 2.24
CA ILE A 15 -5.76 -8.71 1.78
C ILE A 15 -6.43 -9.14 0.48
N SER A 16 -7.75 -9.23 0.52
CA SER A 16 -8.59 -9.79 -0.53
C SER A 16 -9.31 -8.73 -1.35
N VAL A 17 -9.87 -9.13 -2.50
CA VAL A 17 -10.76 -8.27 -3.29
C VAL A 17 -11.95 -7.80 -2.45
N ALA A 18 -12.49 -8.69 -1.61
CA ALA A 18 -13.62 -8.36 -0.74
C ALA A 18 -13.27 -7.25 0.27
N ASP A 19 -12.04 -7.23 0.80
CA ASP A 19 -11.59 -6.16 1.70
C ASP A 19 -11.55 -4.80 0.97
N LEU A 20 -11.06 -4.80 -0.28
CA LEU A 20 -11.01 -3.60 -1.13
C LEU A 20 -12.42 -3.09 -1.50
N GLU A 21 -13.32 -3.99 -1.88
CA GLU A 21 -14.69 -3.65 -2.25
C GLU A 21 -15.53 -3.16 -1.06
N GLN A 22 -15.33 -3.78 0.11
CA GLN A 22 -16.02 -3.37 1.35
C GLN A 22 -15.65 -1.95 1.77
N ALA A 23 -14.40 -1.53 1.52
CA ALA A 23 -13.93 -0.18 1.80
C ALA A 23 -14.57 0.89 0.90
N LYS A 24 -15.22 0.49 -0.21
CA LYS A 24 -15.85 1.36 -1.22
C LYS A 24 -14.98 2.59 -1.59
N PRO A 25 -13.72 2.38 -1.97
CA PRO A 25 -12.80 3.48 -2.20
C PRO A 25 -13.15 4.22 -3.50
N ASP A 26 -12.99 5.53 -3.48
CA ASP A 26 -13.09 6.39 -4.66
C ASP A 26 -11.70 6.50 -5.31
N ILE A 27 -11.41 5.64 -6.29
CA ILE A 27 -10.10 5.54 -6.95
C ILE A 27 -10.25 6.02 -8.38
N HIS A 28 -9.39 6.95 -8.80
CA HIS A 28 -9.29 7.38 -10.19
C HIS A 28 -7.97 6.91 -10.83
N PRO A 29 -7.92 6.73 -12.16
CA PRO A 29 -6.67 6.46 -12.87
C PRO A 29 -5.56 7.45 -12.51
N GLY A 30 -4.37 6.93 -12.22
CA GLY A 30 -3.20 7.70 -11.79
C GLY A 30 -3.12 7.98 -10.29
N ASP A 31 -4.15 7.63 -9.49
CA ASP A 31 -4.09 7.83 -8.05
C ASP A 31 -3.00 6.97 -7.39
N ALA A 32 -2.34 7.54 -6.38
CA ALA A 32 -1.58 6.77 -5.42
C ALA A 32 -2.52 6.13 -4.40
N VAL A 33 -2.53 4.80 -4.31
CA VAL A 33 -3.33 4.04 -3.34
C VAL A 33 -2.46 3.60 -2.16
N LEU A 34 -2.89 3.95 -0.95
CA LEU A 34 -2.23 3.60 0.30
C LEU A 34 -3.11 2.60 1.07
N LEU A 35 -2.66 1.36 1.18
CA LEU A 35 -3.38 0.32 1.93
C LEU A 35 -3.04 0.43 3.42
N SER A 36 -4.09 0.53 4.23
CA SER A 36 -4.01 0.60 5.69
C SER A 36 -4.56 -0.69 6.28
N THR A 37 -3.72 -1.41 7.02
CA THR A 37 -4.04 -2.66 7.72
C THR A 37 -3.84 -2.56 9.24
N GLY A 38 -3.30 -1.46 9.74
CA GLY A 38 -2.87 -1.29 11.13
C GLY A 38 -1.57 -2.04 11.46
N TRP A 39 -0.84 -2.54 10.46
CA TRP A 39 0.36 -3.34 10.67
C TRP A 39 1.55 -2.52 11.17
N ASP A 40 1.54 -1.21 10.91
CA ASP A 40 2.56 -0.27 11.39
C ASP A 40 2.68 -0.23 12.92
N LYS A 41 1.62 -0.62 13.66
CA LYS A 41 1.65 -0.80 15.13
C LYS A 41 2.72 -1.82 15.57
N ASN A 42 3.08 -2.77 14.70
CA ASN A 42 4.04 -3.83 14.99
C ASN A 42 5.48 -3.47 14.56
N TRP A 43 5.78 -2.20 14.24
CA TRP A 43 7.07 -1.78 13.67
C TRP A 43 8.30 -2.28 14.42
N ASN A 44 8.23 -2.29 15.76
CA ASN A 44 9.35 -2.70 16.62
C ASN A 44 9.33 -4.19 16.99
N GLU A 45 8.34 -4.94 16.49
CA GLU A 45 8.18 -6.34 16.83
C GLU A 45 9.11 -7.22 15.97
N PRO A 46 9.69 -8.31 16.53
CA PRO A 46 10.60 -9.18 15.79
C PRO A 46 9.97 -9.84 14.56
N TYR A 47 8.65 -9.93 14.52
CA TYR A 47 7.88 -10.55 13.42
C TYR A 47 7.37 -9.54 12.39
N PHE A 48 7.76 -8.26 12.47
CA PHE A 48 7.24 -7.22 11.57
C PHE A 48 7.37 -7.57 10.09
N ILE A 49 8.49 -8.17 9.70
CA ILE A 49 8.75 -8.61 8.33
C ILE A 49 8.14 -9.99 8.11
N GLU A 50 8.56 -10.98 8.90
CA GLU A 50 8.21 -12.40 8.78
C GLU A 50 6.70 -12.64 8.87
N GLY A 51 6.01 -11.86 9.69
CA GLY A 51 4.57 -11.92 9.90
C GLY A 51 3.76 -11.00 9.00
N SER A 52 4.37 -10.21 8.12
CA SER A 52 3.64 -9.24 7.27
C SER A 52 2.38 -9.87 6.62
N PRO A 53 1.25 -9.14 6.61
CA PRO A 53 0.15 -9.38 5.68
C PRO A 53 0.65 -9.38 4.23
N TYR A 54 -0.17 -9.87 3.31
CA TYR A 54 0.13 -9.88 1.87
C TYR A 54 -1.14 -9.68 1.05
N ILE A 55 -0.98 -9.31 -0.22
CA ILE A 55 -2.09 -9.09 -1.16
C ILE A 55 -2.29 -10.36 -1.99
N GLU A 56 -3.54 -10.81 -2.14
CA GLU A 56 -3.83 -11.91 -3.06
C GLU A 56 -3.72 -11.49 -4.52
N HIS A 57 -3.55 -12.47 -5.41
CA HIS A 57 -3.38 -12.22 -6.84
C HIS A 57 -4.51 -11.36 -7.42
N GLU A 58 -5.75 -11.73 -7.10
CA GLU A 58 -6.96 -11.08 -7.59
C GLU A 58 -7.09 -9.66 -7.07
N ALA A 59 -6.71 -9.40 -5.81
CA ALA A 59 -6.71 -8.07 -5.21
C ALA A 59 -5.65 -7.16 -5.87
N ALA A 60 -4.48 -7.69 -6.18
CA ALA A 60 -3.46 -6.97 -6.93
C ALA A 60 -3.95 -6.63 -8.36
N LEU A 61 -4.55 -7.60 -9.06
CA LEU A 61 -5.15 -7.34 -10.38
C LEU A 61 -6.30 -6.33 -10.31
N TRP A 62 -7.09 -6.34 -9.24
CA TRP A 62 -8.19 -5.40 -9.03
C TRP A 62 -7.69 -3.95 -8.93
N LEU A 63 -6.53 -3.75 -8.28
CA LEU A 63 -5.85 -2.46 -8.19
C LEU A 63 -5.23 -2.05 -9.53
N ILE A 64 -4.54 -2.97 -10.20
CA ILE A 64 -3.92 -2.73 -11.52
C ILE A 64 -4.98 -2.33 -12.56
N LYS A 65 -6.14 -3.02 -12.59
CA LYS A 65 -7.25 -2.71 -13.50
C LYS A 65 -7.88 -1.33 -13.28
N ARG A 66 -7.60 -0.68 -12.15
CA ARG A 66 -8.00 0.71 -11.85
C ARG A 66 -6.95 1.73 -12.25
N GLU A 67 -5.87 1.28 -12.88
CA GLU A 67 -4.83 2.15 -13.43
C GLU A 67 -4.20 3.05 -12.35
N ILE A 68 -3.99 2.52 -11.14
CA ILE A 68 -3.34 3.26 -10.06
C ILE A 68 -1.91 3.65 -10.46
N GLY A 69 -1.47 4.84 -10.06
CA GLY A 69 -0.13 5.35 -10.39
C GLY A 69 0.95 4.93 -9.38
N LEU A 70 0.54 4.53 -8.17
CA LEU A 70 1.46 4.09 -7.11
C LEU A 70 0.69 3.21 -6.13
N LEU A 71 1.34 2.15 -5.65
CA LEU A 71 0.83 1.33 -4.56
C LEU A 71 1.72 1.50 -3.32
N ALA A 72 1.10 1.79 -2.18
CA ALA A 72 1.76 1.88 -0.89
C ALA A 72 1.05 1.04 0.16
N SER A 73 1.78 0.68 1.22
CA SER A 73 1.24 -0.11 2.33
C SER A 73 1.92 0.24 3.65
N ASP A 74 1.20 0.05 4.75
CA ASP A 74 1.75 0.08 6.11
C ASP A 74 2.50 -1.20 6.51
N PHE A 75 2.44 -2.24 5.65
CA PHE A 75 3.15 -3.50 5.82
C PHE A 75 4.30 -3.66 4.79
N PRO A 76 5.38 -4.39 5.11
CA PRO A 76 6.58 -4.44 4.27
C PRO A 76 6.52 -5.43 3.09
N ARG A 77 5.58 -6.38 3.07
CA ARG A 77 5.53 -7.43 2.01
C ARG A 77 4.20 -7.45 1.27
N PHE A 78 4.26 -7.33 -0.05
CA PHE A 78 3.07 -7.37 -0.91
C PHE A 78 2.65 -8.77 -1.33
N ASP A 79 3.53 -9.77 -1.17
CA ASP A 79 3.33 -11.13 -1.62
C ASP A 79 3.66 -12.14 -0.51
N ASN A 80 3.11 -13.35 -0.64
CA ASN A 80 3.35 -14.44 0.31
C ASN A 80 4.67 -15.16 -0.02
N PRO A 81 5.67 -15.15 0.87
CA PRO A 81 6.97 -15.76 0.61
C PRO A 81 6.91 -17.29 0.44
N SER A 82 5.90 -17.94 1.02
CA SER A 82 5.72 -19.40 0.93
C SER A 82 4.91 -19.82 -0.29
N SER A 83 4.23 -18.87 -0.95
CA SER A 83 3.36 -19.13 -2.10
C SER A 83 3.21 -17.84 -2.90
N MET A 84 4.27 -17.44 -3.60
CA MET A 84 4.30 -16.20 -4.39
C MET A 84 3.21 -16.24 -5.46
N GLN A 85 2.36 -15.22 -5.45
CA GLN A 85 1.20 -15.14 -6.33
C GLN A 85 0.94 -13.72 -6.83
N PHE A 86 1.64 -12.71 -6.30
CA PHE A 86 1.45 -11.34 -6.75
C PHE A 86 1.85 -11.22 -8.24
N PRO A 87 1.02 -10.60 -9.09
CA PRO A 87 1.25 -10.50 -10.54
C PRO A 87 2.31 -9.44 -10.86
N TRP A 88 3.56 -9.70 -10.47
CA TRP A 88 4.67 -8.75 -10.56
C TRP A 88 4.89 -8.22 -11.97
N ASP A 89 4.82 -9.06 -13.00
CA ASP A 89 5.00 -8.61 -14.39
C ASP A 89 3.96 -7.56 -14.79
N ALA A 90 2.68 -7.81 -14.53
CA ALA A 90 1.61 -6.85 -14.79
C ALA A 90 1.72 -5.59 -13.92
N PHE A 91 2.15 -5.74 -12.66
CA PHE A 91 2.35 -4.60 -11.77
C PHE A 91 3.45 -3.65 -12.28
N TRP A 92 4.58 -4.21 -12.72
CA TRP A 92 5.69 -3.41 -13.26
C TRP A 92 5.38 -2.83 -14.64
N GLU A 93 4.55 -3.50 -15.44
CA GLU A 93 4.07 -2.99 -16.73
C GLU A 93 3.12 -1.80 -16.57
N HIS A 94 2.22 -1.83 -15.58
CA HIS A 94 1.11 -0.88 -15.49
C HIS A 94 1.22 0.17 -14.37
N VAL A 95 1.83 -0.16 -13.22
CA VAL A 95 1.86 0.73 -12.03
C VAL A 95 3.27 1.27 -11.77
N ASN A 96 4.27 0.39 -11.80
CA ASN A 96 5.71 0.68 -11.69
C ASN A 96 6.24 1.44 -10.45
N LEU A 97 5.40 1.91 -9.53
CA LEU A 97 5.81 2.56 -8.28
C LEU A 97 5.28 1.87 -7.02
N LEU A 98 6.21 1.55 -6.11
CA LEU A 98 5.92 1.04 -4.76
C LEU A 98 6.46 1.98 -3.68
N LEU A 99 5.70 2.11 -2.58
CA LEU A 99 6.12 2.82 -1.37
C LEU A 99 5.73 2.02 -0.13
N ALA A 100 6.70 1.37 0.51
CA ALA A 100 6.43 0.63 1.74
C ALA A 100 7.70 0.42 2.58
N PRO A 101 7.54 0.16 3.89
CA PRO A 101 6.31 0.42 4.66
C PRO A 101 6.14 1.92 4.98
N VAL A 102 4.91 2.41 5.02
CA VAL A 102 4.54 3.74 5.56
C VAL A 102 3.89 3.60 6.94
N THR A 103 3.67 4.70 7.66
CA THR A 103 3.05 4.69 8.99
C THR A 103 1.98 5.78 9.10
N ASN A 104 1.19 5.75 10.17
CA ASN A 104 0.16 6.75 10.49
C ASN A 104 -0.96 6.82 9.44
N LEU A 105 -1.35 5.69 8.86
CA LEU A 105 -2.53 5.62 7.99
C LEU A 105 -3.84 5.46 8.77
N ASP A 106 -3.76 5.11 10.06
CA ASP A 106 -4.93 4.97 10.92
C ASP A 106 -5.74 6.27 11.01
N GLY A 107 -7.06 6.15 10.96
CA GLY A 107 -7.99 7.29 10.93
C GLY A 107 -8.03 8.10 9.62
N LEU A 108 -7.22 7.74 8.61
CA LEU A 108 -7.20 8.43 7.31
C LEU A 108 -8.05 7.75 6.23
N SER A 109 -8.74 6.67 6.55
CA SER A 109 -9.57 5.93 5.59
C SER A 109 -10.59 6.83 4.88
N GLY A 110 -10.67 6.70 3.56
CA GLY A 110 -11.59 7.50 2.75
C GLY A 110 -11.17 8.97 2.58
N ARG A 111 -10.08 9.40 3.22
CA ARG A 111 -9.48 10.71 2.96
C ARG A 111 -8.63 10.64 1.69
N CYS A 112 -8.67 11.71 0.93
CA CYS A 112 -7.80 11.93 -0.21
C CYS A 112 -6.83 13.09 0.09
N GLY A 113 -5.65 13.05 -0.54
CA GLY A 113 -4.64 14.09 -0.35
C GLY A 113 -3.53 14.01 -1.37
N MET A 114 -2.59 14.95 -1.26
CA MET A 114 -1.38 14.95 -2.06
C MET A 114 -0.30 14.13 -1.34
N LEU A 115 0.11 13.01 -1.94
CA LEU A 115 1.27 12.24 -1.49
C LEU A 115 2.54 12.89 -2.00
N ALA A 116 3.42 13.30 -1.09
CA ALA A 116 4.77 13.76 -1.40
C ALA A 116 5.79 12.74 -0.85
N ALA A 117 6.60 12.16 -1.74
CA ALA A 117 7.64 11.20 -1.37
C ALA A 117 8.98 11.62 -2.01
N PHE A 118 10.03 11.72 -1.20
CA PHE A 118 11.33 12.25 -1.62
C PHE A 118 12.43 11.19 -1.50
N PRO A 119 12.56 10.26 -2.46
CA PRO A 119 13.59 9.22 -2.42
C PRO A 119 15.00 9.79 -2.58
N LEU A 120 15.99 9.09 -2.04
CA LEU A 120 17.40 9.45 -2.20
C LEU A 120 17.83 9.23 -3.65
N LYS A 121 18.56 10.19 -4.23
CA LYS A 121 19.06 10.11 -5.60
C LYS A 121 20.35 9.29 -5.68
N ILE A 122 20.24 7.97 -5.50
CA ILE A 122 21.37 7.02 -5.55
C ILE A 122 21.42 6.35 -6.92
N ARG A 123 22.54 6.49 -7.63
CA ARG A 123 22.74 5.88 -8.95
C ARG A 123 22.73 4.35 -8.83
N GLY A 124 21.94 3.68 -9.66
CA GLY A 124 21.88 2.22 -9.74
C GLY A 124 21.04 1.54 -8.66
N ALA A 125 20.43 2.30 -7.74
CA ALA A 125 19.48 1.76 -6.77
C ALA A 125 18.10 1.57 -7.41
N CYS A 126 17.49 0.40 -7.21
CA CYS A 126 16.10 0.15 -7.61
C CYS A 126 15.08 0.76 -6.64
N SER A 127 15.48 0.98 -5.38
CA SER A 127 14.68 1.63 -4.36
C SER A 127 15.59 2.28 -3.31
N THR A 128 15.06 3.28 -2.62
CA THR A 128 15.75 3.96 -1.51
C THR A 128 14.73 4.37 -0.45
N PRO A 129 15.11 4.44 0.83
CA PRO A 129 14.24 5.04 1.83
C PRO A 129 13.92 6.48 1.47
N CYS A 130 12.74 6.95 1.90
CA CYS A 130 12.31 8.31 1.66
C CYS A 130 11.51 8.84 2.85
N ARG A 131 11.41 10.18 2.96
CA ARG A 131 10.38 10.79 3.78
C ARG A 131 9.13 10.93 2.93
N ALA A 132 8.08 10.16 3.27
CA ALA A 132 6.75 10.32 2.71
C ALA A 132 5.89 11.19 3.62
N ALA A 133 5.05 12.02 3.02
CA ALA A 133 4.05 12.83 3.71
C ALA A 133 2.76 12.85 2.89
N LEU A 134 1.63 12.66 3.57
CA LEU A 134 0.31 12.89 3.00
C LEU A 134 -0.16 14.29 3.43
N LEU A 135 -0.37 15.16 2.46
CA LEU A 135 -0.83 16.53 2.67
C LEU A 135 -2.35 16.55 2.46
N LEU A 136 -3.07 16.82 3.56
CA LEU A 136 -4.53 16.91 3.59
C LEU A 136 -4.96 18.38 3.52
N SER A 137 -6.14 18.64 2.94
CA SER A 137 -6.67 20.00 2.97
C SER A 137 -7.15 20.36 4.38
N LYS A 138 -7.25 21.66 4.69
CA LYS A 138 -7.78 22.12 6.00
C LYS A 138 -9.23 21.72 6.24
N GLU A 139 -9.97 21.41 5.19
CA GLU A 139 -11.38 20.99 5.25
C GLU A 139 -11.50 19.50 5.61
N ASP A 140 -10.40 18.73 5.48
CA ASP A 140 -10.35 17.29 5.77
C ASP A 140 -9.85 16.97 7.20
N LEU A 141 -9.52 17.97 8.03
CA LEU A 141 -9.05 17.81 9.42
C LEU A 141 -10.19 17.86 10.42
#